data_AF-A0A956KY34-F1
#
_entry.id   AF-A0A956KY34-F1
#
_cell.length_a   1.000
_cell.length_b   1.000
_cell.length_c   1.000
_cell.angle_alpha   90.00
_cell.angle_beta   90.00
_cell.angle_gamma   90.00
#
_symmetry.space_group_name_H-M   'P 1'
#
loop_
_entity.id
_entity.type
_entity.pdbx_description
1 polymer ?
#
loop_
_entity_poly.entity_id
_entity_poly.type
_entity_poly.pdbx_seq_one_letter_code
_entity_poly.pdbx_strand_id
1 'polypeptide(L)'
;MATGSSEEPPGQALAGVIQAALTTSGVALPYTGETITDLNGEEWRARQYGHAQVRVPKDAWSSDAVELPAASVGDPGAAMTALQVVLACRSLHRGYASGDHLLLTTSDEYGHVGAAVLGRPPR
;
A
#
# COMPACT_ATOMS: atom_id res chain seq x y z
N MET A 1 29.50 1.44 23.64
CA MET A 1 28.28 0.88 24.24
C MET A 1 27.11 1.53 23.52
N ALA A 2 26.72 0.97 22.37
CA ALA A 2 25.65 1.52 21.54
C ALA A 2 24.31 1.08 22.13
N THR A 3 23.49 2.06 22.53
CA THR A 3 22.11 1.86 22.97
C THR A 3 21.35 1.26 21.80
N GLY A 4 20.92 0.00 21.93
CA GLY A 4 20.11 -0.66 20.90
C GLY A 4 18.78 0.08 20.75
N SER A 5 18.64 0.86 19.68
CA SER A 5 17.31 1.19 19.17
C SER A 5 16.70 -0.15 18.74
N SER A 6 15.64 -0.58 19.42
CA SER A 6 14.83 -1.70 18.96
C SER A 6 14.29 -1.35 17.59
N GLU A 7 14.95 -1.86 16.54
CA GLU A 7 14.50 -1.71 15.16
C GLU A 7 13.11 -2.35 15.06
N GLU A 8 12.14 -1.60 14.54
CA GLU A 8 10.77 -2.09 14.45
C GLU A 8 10.73 -3.32 13.52
N PRO A 9 10.06 -4.43 13.91
CA PRO A 9 10.00 -5.62 13.08
C PRO A 9 9.48 -5.30 11.67
N PRO A 10 10.09 -5.84 10.61
CA PRO A 10 9.65 -5.58 9.25
C PRO A 10 8.15 -5.81 9.07
N GLY A 11 7.51 -4.90 8.37
CA GLY A 11 6.09 -4.89 8.03
C GLY A 11 5.14 -4.60 9.19
N GLN A 12 5.63 -4.38 10.42
CA GLN A 12 4.74 -4.14 11.57
C GLN A 12 4.00 -2.79 11.44
N ALA A 13 4.73 -1.69 11.27
CA ALA A 13 4.12 -0.38 11.06
C ALA A 13 3.22 -0.37 9.82
N LEU A 14 3.70 -0.93 8.70
CA LEU A 14 2.96 -0.97 7.43
C LEU A 14 1.65 -1.76 7.57
N ALA A 15 1.67 -2.90 8.26
CA ALA A 15 0.45 -3.67 8.55
C ALA A 15 -0.55 -2.85 9.38
N GLY A 16 -0.06 -2.11 10.37
CA GLY A 16 -0.89 -1.24 11.20
C GLY A 16 -1.62 -0.17 10.40
N VAL A 17 -0.91 0.55 9.53
CA VAL A 17 -1.53 1.60 8.69
C VAL A 17 -2.46 1.01 7.62
N ILE A 18 -2.17 -0.17 7.06
CA ILE A 18 -3.07 -0.85 6.11
C ILE A 18 -4.37 -1.23 6.82
N GLN A 19 -4.29 -1.87 7.99
CA GLN A 19 -5.47 -2.26 8.76
C GLN A 19 -6.31 -1.05 9.16
N ALA A 20 -5.65 0.04 9.59
CA ALA A 20 -6.30 1.30 9.92
C ALA A 20 -7.00 1.92 8.70
N ALA A 21 -6.34 2.00 7.55
CA ALA A 21 -6.92 2.54 6.31
C ALA A 21 -8.14 1.74 5.85
N LEU A 22 -8.05 0.40 5.84
CA LEU A 22 -9.16 -0.47 5.47
C LEU A 22 -10.35 -0.30 6.43
N THR A 23 -10.10 -0.31 7.74
CA THR A 23 -11.15 -0.19 8.77
C THR A 23 -11.85 1.16 8.71
N THR A 24 -11.09 2.25 8.52
CA THR A 24 -11.64 3.62 8.51
C THR A 24 -12.32 3.99 7.19
N SER A 25 -11.98 3.32 6.10
CA SER A 25 -12.54 3.61 4.77
C SER A 25 -13.98 3.13 4.56
N GLY A 26 -14.46 2.17 5.37
CA GLY A 26 -15.79 1.58 5.22
C GLY A 26 -15.95 0.63 4.03
N VAL A 27 -14.85 0.21 3.39
CA VAL A 27 -14.91 -0.83 2.34
C VAL A 27 -15.33 -2.18 2.90
N ALA A 28 -15.88 -3.04 2.05
CA ALA A 28 -16.16 -4.42 2.41
C ALA A 28 -14.86 -5.15 2.79
N LEU A 29 -14.92 -5.88 3.91
CA LEU A 29 -13.84 -6.73 4.40
C LEU A 29 -14.19 -8.22 4.21
N PRO A 30 -13.20 -9.08 3.91
CA PRO A 30 -11.81 -8.72 3.64
C PRO A 30 -11.67 -7.93 2.34
N TYR A 31 -10.76 -6.96 2.32
CA TYR A 31 -10.43 -6.25 1.10
C TYR A 31 -9.74 -7.21 0.12
N THR A 32 -10.33 -7.38 -1.05
CA THR A 32 -9.86 -8.30 -2.11
C THR A 32 -9.44 -7.58 -3.40
N GLY A 33 -9.43 -6.24 -3.38
CA GLY A 33 -9.10 -5.42 -4.56
C GLY A 33 -7.58 -5.25 -4.78
N GLU A 34 -7.24 -4.54 -5.85
CA GLU A 34 -5.86 -4.22 -6.23
C GLU A 34 -5.19 -3.25 -5.25
N THR A 35 -3.89 -3.47 -5.04
CA THR A 35 -3.04 -2.59 -4.24
C THR A 35 -2.00 -1.93 -5.14
N ILE A 36 -1.98 -0.60 -5.21
CA ILE A 36 -0.87 0.13 -5.85
C ILE A 36 0.23 0.34 -4.80
N THR A 37 1.39 -0.23 -5.07
CA THR A 37 2.52 -0.23 -4.13
C THR A 37 3.63 0.71 -4.58
N ASP A 38 4.56 1.01 -3.68
CA ASP A 38 5.77 1.77 -3.98
C ASP A 38 6.99 0.86 -4.24
N LEU A 39 6.74 -0.44 -4.43
CA LEU A 39 7.78 -1.42 -4.73
C LEU A 39 8.56 -1.01 -5.98
N ASN A 40 9.87 -0.89 -5.83
CA ASN A 40 10.77 -0.31 -6.83
C ASN A 40 12.04 -1.16 -7.07
N GLY A 41 12.09 -2.37 -6.54
CA GLY A 41 13.24 -3.29 -6.64
C GLY A 41 14.16 -3.29 -5.42
N GLU A 42 13.99 -2.36 -4.48
CA GLU A 42 14.75 -2.35 -3.22
C GLU A 42 14.33 -3.52 -2.30
N GLU A 43 15.32 -4.28 -1.83
CA GLU A 43 15.08 -5.46 -0.97
C GLU A 43 14.36 -5.09 0.32
N TRP A 44 14.76 -3.98 0.95
CA TRP A 44 14.19 -3.55 2.22
C TRP A 44 12.70 -3.21 2.08
N ARG A 45 12.30 -2.59 0.97
CA ARG A 45 10.91 -2.24 0.69
C ARG A 45 10.07 -3.47 0.39
N ALA A 46 10.61 -4.41 -0.40
CA ALA A 46 9.98 -5.72 -0.62
C ALA A 46 9.79 -6.49 0.70
N ARG A 47 10.79 -6.44 1.59
CA ARG A 47 10.71 -7.04 2.93
C ARG A 47 9.61 -6.39 3.77
N GLN A 48 9.52 -5.07 3.80
CA GLN A 48 8.45 -4.35 4.51
C GLN A 48 7.05 -4.77 4.01
N TYR A 49 6.83 -4.72 2.69
CA TYR A 49 5.54 -5.06 2.08
C TYR A 49 5.15 -6.53 2.29
N GLY A 50 6.06 -7.47 2.01
CA GLY A 50 5.79 -8.90 2.15
C GLY A 50 5.50 -9.31 3.60
N HIS A 51 6.18 -8.71 4.58
CA HIS A 51 5.86 -8.95 5.99
C HIS A 51 4.52 -8.34 6.37
N ALA A 52 4.17 -7.17 5.82
CA ALA A 52 2.86 -6.56 6.07
C ALA A 52 1.72 -7.44 5.57
N GLN A 53 1.83 -8.04 4.37
CA GLN A 53 0.82 -8.95 3.81
C GLN A 53 0.51 -10.17 4.70
N VAL A 54 1.49 -10.67 5.46
CA VAL A 54 1.31 -11.80 6.39
C VAL A 54 0.81 -11.33 7.76
N ARG A 55 1.12 -10.09 8.14
CA ARG A 55 0.74 -9.50 9.43
C ARG A 55 -0.68 -8.96 9.45
N VAL A 56 -1.16 -8.42 8.33
CA VAL A 56 -2.55 -7.96 8.24
C VAL A 56 -3.47 -9.19 8.32
N PRO A 57 -4.46 -9.19 9.22
CA PRO A 57 -5.42 -10.28 9.31
C PRO A 57 -6.12 -10.56 7.97
N LYS A 58 -6.29 -11.84 7.62
CA LYS A 58 -6.90 -12.24 6.33
C LYS A 58 -8.37 -11.89 6.21
N ASP A 59 -9.05 -11.63 7.32
CA ASP A 59 -10.40 -11.06 7.37
C ASP A 59 -10.42 -9.54 7.13
N ALA A 60 -9.27 -8.86 7.21
CA ALA A 60 -9.12 -7.46 6.84
C ALA A 60 -8.59 -7.30 5.40
N TRP A 61 -7.54 -8.04 5.02
CA TRP A 61 -6.92 -7.95 3.70
C TRP A 61 -6.59 -9.33 3.14
N SER A 62 -7.18 -9.65 2.00
CA SER A 62 -7.02 -10.94 1.32
C SER A 62 -6.89 -10.74 -0.19
N SER A 63 -5.91 -9.92 -0.60
CA SER A 63 -5.56 -9.72 -2.00
C SER A 63 -4.06 -9.83 -2.21
N ASP A 64 -3.69 -10.51 -3.29
CA ASP A 64 -2.32 -10.54 -3.81
C ASP A 64 -2.20 -9.74 -5.13
N ALA A 65 -3.28 -9.06 -5.55
CA ALA A 65 -3.29 -8.23 -6.74
C ALA A 65 -2.52 -6.92 -6.47
N VAL A 66 -1.37 -6.77 -7.13
CA VAL A 66 -0.45 -5.66 -6.92
C VAL A 66 -0.14 -4.96 -8.24
N GLU A 67 -0.25 -3.64 -8.21
CA GLU A 67 0.25 -2.76 -9.26
C GLU A 67 1.60 -2.16 -8.86
N LEU A 68 2.54 -2.16 -9.81
CA LEU A 68 3.94 -1.76 -9.64
C LEU A 68 4.27 -0.57 -10.55
N PRO A 69 3.93 0.67 -10.18
CA PRO A 69 4.21 1.85 -11.01
C PRO A 69 5.67 1.96 -11.45
N ALA A 70 6.60 1.60 -10.56
CA ALA A 70 8.03 1.67 -10.83
C ALA A 70 8.47 0.79 -12.00
N ALA A 71 7.75 -0.30 -12.30
CA ALA A 71 8.03 -1.16 -13.45
C ALA A 71 7.76 -0.46 -14.80
N SER A 72 6.92 0.58 -14.82
CA SER A 72 6.56 1.31 -16.05
C SER A 72 7.32 2.63 -16.22
N VAL A 73 7.58 3.36 -15.14
CA VAL A 73 8.13 4.73 -15.20
C VAL A 73 9.40 4.93 -14.38
N GLY A 74 9.93 3.87 -13.77
CA GLY A 74 11.00 3.98 -12.77
C GLY A 74 10.49 4.55 -11.44
N ASP A 75 11.40 4.81 -10.52
CA ASP A 75 11.08 5.38 -9.20
C ASP A 75 11.29 6.91 -9.19
N PRO A 76 10.21 7.71 -9.12
CA PRO A 76 10.32 9.16 -9.02
C PRO A 76 10.59 9.64 -7.57
N GLY A 77 10.90 8.73 -6.63
CA GLY A 77 11.22 9.03 -5.24
C GLY A 77 10.01 9.60 -4.50
N ALA A 78 10.17 10.78 -3.88
CA ALA A 78 9.11 11.43 -3.10
C ALA A 78 7.81 11.69 -3.90
N ALA A 79 7.88 11.75 -5.24
CA ALA A 79 6.69 11.89 -6.09
C ALA A 79 5.93 10.56 -6.31
N MET A 80 6.44 9.41 -5.82
CA MET A 80 5.81 8.10 -5.99
C MET A 80 4.38 8.09 -5.43
N THR A 81 4.16 8.60 -4.22
CA THR A 81 2.83 8.61 -3.60
C THR A 81 1.84 9.50 -4.38
N ALA A 82 2.30 10.63 -4.93
CA ALA A 82 1.46 11.47 -5.79
C ALA A 82 1.12 10.75 -7.11
N LEU A 83 2.09 10.04 -7.69
CA LEU A 83 1.87 9.19 -8.87
C LEU A 83 0.84 8.09 -8.58
N GLN A 84 0.95 7.39 -7.46
CA GLN A 84 0.00 6.35 -7.02
C GLN A 84 -1.44 6.89 -6.96
N VAL A 85 -1.64 8.08 -6.36
CA VAL A 85 -2.95 8.74 -6.30
C VAL A 85 -3.49 9.05 -7.71
N VAL A 86 -2.66 9.60 -8.59
CA VAL A 86 -3.06 9.89 -9.97
C VAL A 86 -3.42 8.60 -10.74
N LEU A 87 -2.64 7.54 -10.57
CA LEU A 87 -2.91 6.24 -11.17
C LEU A 87 -4.21 5.64 -10.66
N ALA A 88 -4.46 5.67 -9.35
CA ALA A 88 -5.72 5.21 -8.77
C ALA A 88 -6.92 5.99 -9.30
N CYS A 89 -6.85 7.32 -9.30
CA CYS A 89 -7.91 8.18 -9.85
C CYS A 89 -8.20 7.86 -11.32
N ARG A 90 -7.15 7.69 -12.15
CA ARG A 90 -7.32 7.33 -13.56
C ARG A 90 -7.89 5.93 -13.73
N SER A 91 -7.42 4.97 -12.94
CA SER A 91 -7.86 3.58 -12.98
C SER A 91 -9.36 3.47 -12.63
N LEU A 92 -9.79 4.13 -11.55
CA LEU A 92 -11.20 4.21 -11.15
C LEU A 92 -12.06 4.97 -12.16
N HIS A 93 -11.58 6.09 -12.68
CA HIS A 93 -12.35 6.90 -13.63
C HIS A 93 -12.53 6.21 -14.99
N ARG A 94 -11.47 5.55 -15.50
CA ARG A 94 -11.49 4.85 -16.79
C ARG A 94 -12.01 3.41 -16.72
N GLY A 95 -12.21 2.87 -15.52
CA GLY A 95 -12.67 1.49 -15.32
C GLY A 95 -11.59 0.46 -15.60
N TYR A 96 -10.33 0.80 -15.37
CA TYR A 96 -9.22 -0.16 -15.42
C TYR A 96 -9.10 -0.95 -14.12
N ALA A 97 -9.52 -0.37 -13.00
CA ALA A 97 -9.57 -1.03 -11.70
C ALA A 97 -10.58 -2.19 -11.74
N SER A 98 -10.22 -3.33 -11.15
CA SER A 98 -11.13 -4.47 -10.99
C SER A 98 -12.32 -4.21 -10.07
N GLY A 99 -12.31 -3.13 -9.28
CA GLY A 99 -13.40 -2.76 -8.37
C GLY A 99 -13.54 -1.25 -8.18
N ASP A 100 -14.40 -0.86 -7.24
CA ASP A 100 -14.68 0.56 -6.94
C ASP A 100 -13.72 1.18 -5.92
N HIS A 101 -12.77 0.41 -5.40
CA HIS A 101 -11.78 0.85 -4.42
C HIS A 101 -10.39 0.30 -4.71
N LEU A 102 -9.37 1.12 -4.52
CA LEU A 102 -7.95 0.76 -4.62
C LEU A 102 -7.23 1.06 -3.30
N LEU A 103 -6.43 0.10 -2.84
CA LEU A 103 -5.51 0.30 -1.72
C LEU A 103 -4.20 0.89 -2.23
N LEU A 104 -3.67 1.90 -1.55
CA LEU A 104 -2.36 2.49 -1.77
C LEU A 104 -1.47 2.15 -0.58
N THR A 105 -0.22 1.77 -0.82
CA THR A 105 0.78 1.56 0.24
C THR A 105 2.09 2.26 -0.11
N THR A 106 2.73 2.86 0.90
CA THR A 106 4.01 3.56 0.74
C THR A 106 4.90 3.38 1.98
N SER A 107 6.21 3.33 1.77
CA SER A 107 7.26 3.25 2.79
C SER A 107 8.48 4.09 2.40
N ASP A 108 9.13 4.72 3.37
CA ASP A 108 10.41 5.40 3.19
C ASP A 108 11.57 4.70 3.91
N GLU A 109 12.79 5.12 3.59
CA GLU A 109 14.04 4.59 4.14
C GLU A 109 14.26 4.92 5.63
N TYR A 110 13.48 5.84 6.18
CA TYR A 110 13.52 6.23 7.60
C TYR A 110 12.50 5.43 8.44
N GLY A 111 11.77 4.51 7.81
CA GLY A 111 10.78 3.66 8.47
C GLY A 111 9.39 4.28 8.56
N HIS A 112 9.13 5.43 7.93
CA HIS A 112 7.77 5.94 7.83
C HIS A 112 6.98 5.13 6.81
N VAL A 113 5.70 4.92 7.12
CA VAL A 113 4.78 4.14 6.31
C VAL A 113 3.46 4.89 6.16
N GLY A 114 2.76 4.61 5.06
CA GLY A 114 1.44 5.15 4.80
C GLY A 114 0.58 4.16 4.04
N ALA A 115 -0.72 4.23 4.29
CA ALA A 115 -1.72 3.54 3.48
C ALA A 115 -2.96 4.42 3.30
N ALA A 116 -3.62 4.28 2.17
CA ALA A 116 -4.85 4.98 1.87
C ALA A 116 -5.76 4.12 1.00
N VAL A 117 -7.07 4.29 1.14
CA VAL A 117 -8.06 3.66 0.25
C VAL A 117 -8.69 4.76 -0.59
N LEU A 118 -8.62 4.64 -1.91
CA LEU A 118 -9.29 5.54 -2.85
C LEU A 118 -10.51 4.84 -3.42
N GLY A 119 -11.67 5.47 -3.31
CA GLY A 119 -12.92 4.99 -3.87
C GLY A 119 -13.38 5.82 -5.07
N ARG A 120 -14.19 5.20 -5.94
CA ARG A 120 -14.95 5.95 -6.94
C ARG A 120 -15.91 6.92 -6.23
N PRO A 121 -16.05 8.18 -6.71
CA PRO A 121 -17.06 9.07 -6.15
C PRO A 121 -18.47 8.47 -6.34
N PRO A 122 -19.37 8.67 -5.36
CA PRO A 122 -20.77 8.29 -5.52
C PRO A 122 -21.38 9.02 -6.72
N ARG A 123 -22.26 8.35 -7.44
CA ARG A 123 -23.01 8.91 -8.56
C ARG A 123 -24.14 9.81 -8.10
#